data_AF-A0A923LZE7-F1
#
_entry.id   AF-A0A923LZE7-F1
#
_cell.length_a   1.000
_cell.length_b   1.000
_cell.length_c   1.000
_cell.angle_alpha   90.00
_cell.angle_beta   90.00
_cell.angle_gamma   90.00
#
_symmetry.space_group_name_H-M   'P 1'
#
loop_
_entity.id
_entity.type
_entity.pdbx_description
1 polymer ?
#
loop_
_entity_poly.entity_id
_entity_poly.type
_entity_poly.pdbx_seq_one_letter_code
_entity_poly.pdbx_strand_id
1 'polypeptide(L)'
;MFYTNRIRDLRIELERHVARRRMKGCGPPEEIGPGMMTATDLTSYIGCNVKTTYKFLQGVPRIRSGKHIYYHIRDVATRLAQLEMEAAS
;
A
#
# COMPACT_ATOMS: atom_id res chain seq x y z
N MET A 1 12.03 9.45 17.00
CA MET A 1 11.84 7.98 16.95
C MET A 1 10.41 7.53 16.61
N PHE A 2 9.36 8.34 16.84
CA PHE A 2 7.96 7.97 16.55
C PHE A 2 7.65 7.68 15.07
N TYR A 3 8.21 8.47 14.15
CA TYR A 3 7.96 8.35 12.71
C TYR A 3 8.43 7.02 12.11
N THR A 4 9.62 6.54 12.50
CA THR A 4 10.17 5.27 12.03
C THR A 4 9.38 4.06 12.54
N ASN A 5 8.83 4.16 13.76
CA ASN A 5 7.97 3.13 14.32
C ASN A 5 6.63 3.08 13.58
N ARG A 6 6.04 4.24 13.27
CA ARG A 6 4.78 4.28 12.50
C ARG A 6 4.91 3.69 11.10
N ILE A 7 6.00 3.98 10.39
CA ILE A 7 6.29 3.35 9.08
C ILE A 7 6.38 1.83 9.22
N ARG A 8 7.07 1.34 10.25
CA ARG A 8 7.20 -0.10 10.51
C ARG A 8 5.83 -0.74 10.78
N ASP A 9 5.00 -0.10 11.61
CA ASP A 9 3.69 -0.62 11.97
C ASP A 9 2.75 -0.64 10.76
N LEU A 10 2.70 0.46 9.99
CA LEU A 10 1.95 0.53 8.73
C LEU A 10 2.39 -0.55 7.74
N ARG A 11 3.69 -0.80 7.62
CA ARG A 11 4.20 -1.87 6.76
C ARG A 11 3.64 -3.23 7.18
N ILE A 12 3.69 -3.56 8.47
CA ILE A 12 3.18 -4.83 9.00
C ILE A 12 1.67 -4.94 8.81
N GLU A 13 0.92 -3.85 9.03
CA GLU A 13 -0.53 -3.79 8.81
C GLU A 13 -0.89 -4.06 7.35
N LEU A 14 -0.21 -3.40 6.41
CA LEU A 14 -0.40 -3.56 4.97
C LEU A 14 -0.01 -4.97 4.50
N GLU A 15 1.12 -5.51 4.95
CA GLU A 15 1.55 -6.89 4.64
C GLU A 15 0.48 -7.90 5.09
N ARG A 16 -0.02 -7.78 6.34
CA ARG A 16 -1.09 -8.64 6.87
C ARG A 16 -2.39 -8.48 6.09
N HIS A 17 -2.74 -7.26 5.69
CA HIS A 17 -3.94 -7.00 4.90
C HIS A 17 -3.88 -7.66 3.52
N VAL A 18 -2.77 -7.46 2.80
CA VAL A 18 -2.55 -8.07 1.48
C VAL A 18 -2.55 -9.59 1.58
N ALA A 19 -1.86 -10.17 2.57
CA ALA A 19 -1.86 -11.61 2.79
C ALA A 19 -3.28 -12.16 3.03
N ARG A 20 -4.09 -11.49 3.87
CA ARG A 20 -5.49 -11.89 4.12
C ARG A 20 -6.35 -11.82 2.85
N ARG A 21 -6.14 -10.83 1.98
CA ARG A 21 -6.87 -10.74 0.70
C ARG A 21 -6.48 -11.86 -0.25
N ARG A 22 -5.19 -12.16 -0.36
CA ARG A 22 -4.68 -13.26 -1.19
C ARG A 22 -5.23 -14.62 -0.75
N MET A 23 -5.28 -14.89 0.55
CA MET A 23 -5.92 -16.11 1.09
C MET A 23 -7.40 -16.24 0.72
N LYS A 24 -8.09 -15.11 0.49
CA LYS A 24 -9.50 -15.07 0.04
C LYS A 24 -9.65 -15.11 -1.48
N GLY A 25 -8.57 -15.40 -2.24
CA GLY A 25 -8.58 -15.37 -3.71
C GLY A 25 -8.78 -13.98 -4.31
N CYS A 26 -8.57 -12.91 -3.52
CA CYS A 26 -8.78 -11.54 -3.94
C CYS A 26 -7.44 -10.85 -4.22
N GLY A 27 -7.30 -10.27 -5.42
CA GLY A 27 -6.09 -9.55 -5.85
C GLY A 27 -5.36 -10.30 -6.97
N PRO A 28 -4.43 -9.63 -7.67
CA PRO A 28 -3.67 -10.29 -8.72
C PRO A 28 -2.79 -11.41 -8.14
N PRO A 29 -2.51 -12.45 -8.93
CA PRO A 29 -1.58 -13.51 -8.54
C PRO A 29 -0.20 -12.92 -8.18
N GLU A 30 0.55 -13.60 -7.32
CA GLU A 30 1.84 -13.17 -6.75
C GLU A 30 3.00 -13.09 -7.76
N GLU A 31 2.73 -12.76 -9.02
CA GLU A 31 3.70 -12.76 -10.13
C GLU A 31 4.87 -11.77 -9.91
N ILE A 32 4.75 -10.77 -9.04
CA ILE A 32 5.85 -9.82 -8.73
C ILE A 32 6.49 -10.11 -7.35
N GLY A 33 6.05 -11.14 -6.64
CA GLY A 33 6.68 -11.58 -5.40
C GLY A 33 6.19 -10.87 -4.12
N PRO A 34 6.76 -11.26 -2.96
CA PRO A 34 6.34 -10.81 -1.64
C PRO A 34 6.62 -9.32 -1.43
N GLY A 35 5.81 -8.66 -0.60
CA GLY A 35 5.99 -7.24 -0.28
C GLY A 35 5.42 -6.27 -1.32
N MET A 36 4.70 -6.76 -2.33
CA MET A 36 4.05 -5.95 -3.36
C MET A 36 2.55 -5.83 -3.12
N MET A 37 1.97 -4.68 -3.45
CA MET A 37 0.52 -4.45 -3.38
C MET A 37 0.02 -3.63 -4.56
N THR A 38 -1.27 -3.72 -4.84
CA THR A 38 -1.95 -2.88 -5.84
C THR A 38 -2.65 -1.68 -5.21
N ALA A 39 -3.05 -0.72 -6.04
CA ALA A 39 -3.94 0.35 -5.60
C ALA A 39 -5.26 -0.21 -5.03
N THR A 40 -5.80 -1.31 -5.59
CA THR A 40 -7.04 -1.94 -5.11
C THR A 40 -6.88 -2.53 -3.70
N ASP A 41 -5.71 -3.11 -3.39
CA ASP A 41 -5.43 -3.58 -2.03
C ASP A 41 -5.47 -2.41 -1.06
N LEU A 42 -4.87 -1.29 -1.44
CA LEU A 42 -4.84 -0.07 -0.62
C LEU A 42 -6.22 0.59 -0.47
N THR A 43 -7.02 0.66 -1.54
CA THR A 43 -8.42 1.12 -1.53
C THR A 43 -9.21 0.40 -0.44
N SER A 44 -9.07 -0.93 -0.36
CA SER A 44 -9.77 -1.73 0.66
C SER A 44 -9.21 -1.61 2.07
N TYR A 45 -7.96 -1.18 2.22
CA TYR A 45 -7.35 -0.92 3.51
C TYR A 45 -7.78 0.44 4.07
N ILE A 46 -7.66 1.50 3.26
CA ILE A 46 -8.00 2.88 3.64
C ILE A 46 -9.52 3.10 3.66
N GLY A 47 -10.27 2.32 2.88
CA GLY A 47 -11.72 2.50 2.74
C GLY A 47 -12.09 3.69 1.84
N CYS A 48 -11.18 4.11 0.95
CA CYS A 48 -11.42 5.20 0.01
C CYS A 48 -11.51 4.70 -1.43
N ASN A 49 -12.07 5.49 -2.34
CA ASN A 49 -12.15 5.09 -3.75
C ASN A 49 -10.77 5.06 -4.43
N VAL A 50 -10.71 4.39 -5.59
CA VAL A 50 -9.44 4.20 -6.32
C VAL A 50 -8.80 5.52 -6.78
N LYS A 51 -9.61 6.52 -7.14
CA LYS A 51 -9.12 7.84 -7.59
C LYS A 51 -8.40 8.57 -6.45
N THR A 52 -8.98 8.55 -5.25
CA THR A 52 -8.36 9.09 -4.04
C THR A 52 -7.12 8.28 -3.65
N THR A 53 -7.18 6.95 -3.78
CA THR A 53 -6.02 6.08 -3.53
C THR A 53 -4.83 6.45 -4.40
N TYR A 54 -5.04 6.71 -5.70
CA TYR A 54 -3.98 7.17 -6.59
C TYR A 54 -3.38 8.53 -6.21
N LYS A 55 -4.17 9.43 -5.61
CA LYS A 55 -3.65 10.70 -5.07
C LYS A 55 -2.70 10.46 -3.90
N PHE A 56 -3.05 9.56 -2.98
CA PHE A 56 -2.16 9.19 -1.87
C PHE A 56 -0.86 8.55 -2.36
N LEU A 57 -0.95 7.72 -3.41
CA LEU A 57 0.20 7.05 -4.03
C LEU A 57 1.01 7.94 -4.98
N GLN A 58 0.68 9.23 -5.09
CA GLN A 58 1.44 10.15 -5.92
C GLN A 58 2.89 10.25 -5.41
N GLY A 59 3.85 10.04 -6.31
CA GLY A 59 5.28 10.03 -5.97
C GLY A 59 5.82 8.69 -5.46
N VAL A 60 4.98 7.68 -5.24
CA VAL A 60 5.42 6.33 -4.86
C VAL A 60 5.92 5.58 -6.10
N PRO A 61 7.13 4.98 -6.07
CA PRO A 61 7.63 4.15 -7.16
C PRO A 61 6.65 3.03 -7.50
N ARG A 62 6.44 2.81 -8.80
CA ARG A 62 5.46 1.84 -9.31
C ARG A 62 6.10 0.92 -10.35
N ILE A 63 5.72 -0.35 -10.29
CA ILE A 63 6.12 -1.39 -11.24
C ILE A 63 4.89 -1.84 -12.01
N ARG A 64 4.98 -1.88 -13.34
CA ARG A 64 3.91 -2.38 -14.21
C ARG A 64 4.23 -3.82 -14.62
N SER A 65 3.31 -4.73 -14.37
CA SER A 65 3.35 -6.08 -14.96
C SER A 65 1.99 -6.39 -15.60
N GLY A 66 2.01 -6.63 -16.90
CA GLY A 66 0.80 -6.79 -17.71
C GLY A 66 -0.17 -5.62 -17.53
N LYS A 67 -1.38 -5.94 -17.05
CA LYS A 67 -2.48 -4.98 -16.82
C LYS A 67 -2.46 -4.36 -15.42
N HIS A 68 -1.56 -4.79 -14.54
CA HIS A 68 -1.54 -4.40 -13.14
C HIS A 68 -0.39 -3.44 -12.83
N ILE A 69 -0.66 -2.51 -11.92
CA ILE A 69 0.33 -1.60 -11.33
C ILE A 69 0.53 -2.04 -9.88
N TYR A 70 1.79 -2.22 -9.52
CA TYR A 70 2.22 -2.67 -8.21
C TYR A 70 3.10 -1.62 -7.55
N TYR A 71 3.01 -1.59 -6.24
CA TYR A 71 3.75 -0.71 -5.36
C TYR A 71 4.41 -1.54 -4.29
N HIS A 72 5.64 -1.19 -3.92
CA HIS A 72 6.29 -1.84 -2.81
C HIS A 72 5.63 -1.39 -1.50
N ILE A 73 5.21 -2.32 -0.65
CA ILE A 73 4.45 -2.02 0.58
C ILE A 73 5.24 -1.07 1.49
N ARG A 74 6.57 -1.18 1.52
CA ARG A 74 7.45 -0.26 2.26
C ARG A 74 7.31 1.20 1.81
N ASP A 75 7.25 1.44 0.51
CA ASP A 75 7.18 2.79 -0.03
C ASP A 75 5.78 3.39 0.18
N VAL A 76 4.75 2.55 0.07
CA VAL A 76 3.38 2.91 0.42
C VAL A 76 3.28 3.27 1.90
N ALA A 77 3.80 2.44 2.81
CA ALA A 77 3.79 2.71 4.24
C ALA A 77 4.50 4.03 4.59
N THR A 78 5.63 4.29 3.94
CA THR A 78 6.36 5.55 4.10
C THR A 78 5.51 6.74 3.67
N ARG A 79 4.86 6.66 2.50
CA ARG A 79 4.01 7.74 2.00
C ARG A 79 2.79 7.98 2.88
N LEU A 80 2.14 6.92 3.38
CA LEU A 80 1.00 7.07 4.29
C LEU A 80 1.41 7.73 5.60
N ALA A 81 2.56 7.35 6.18
CA ALA A 81 3.08 8.00 7.38
C ALA A 81 3.37 9.49 7.15
N GLN A 82 3.89 9.87 5.97
CA GLN A 82 4.07 11.29 5.61
C GLN A 82 2.74 12.03 5.57
N LEU A 83 1.73 11.46 4.92
CA LEU A 83 0.40 12.06 4.84
C LEU A 83 -0.26 12.21 6.21
N GLU A 84 -0.10 11.24 7.11
CA GLU A 84 -0.56 11.33 8.51
C GLU A 84 0.12 12.50 9.24
N MET A 85 1.43 12.72 9.01
CA MET A 85 2.15 13.86 9.59
C MET A 85 1.73 15.20 8.98
N GLU A 86 1.58 15.26 7.66
CA GLU A 86 1.12 16.46 6.95
C GLU A 86 -0.27 16.90 7.43
N ALA A 87 -1.16 15.94 7.72
CA ALA A 87 -2.51 16.21 8.25
C ALA A 87 -2.55 16.58 9.74
N ALA A 88 -1.50 16.27 10.50
CA ALA A 88 -1.38 16.59 11.92
C ALA A 88 -0.68 17.95 12.18
N SER A 89 -0.22 18.61 11.12
CA SER A 89 0.41 19.94 11.15
C SER A 89 -0.58 21.05 10.82
#